data_AF-X1K9L8-F1
#
_entry.id   AF-X1K9L8-F1
#
_cell.length_a   1.000
_cell.length_b   1.000
_cell.length_c   1.000
_cell.angle_alpha   90.00
_cell.angle_beta   90.00
_cell.angle_gamma   90.00
#
_symmetry.space_group_name_H-M   'P 1'
#
loop_
_entity.id
_entity.type
_entity.pdbx_description
1 polymer ?
#
loop_
_entity_poly.entity_id
_entity_poly.type
_entity_poly.pdbx_seq_one_letter_code
_entity_poly.pdbx_strand_id
1 'polypeptide(L)'
;MGNEQKILLIDDEPDFVEAFSRTLEAKSYQVITTSREQVQERMKDEPDIVVLGTITPAGEAFRLHQWLKGHPRYKDIPLLVIDARLEERPVKGWKREEGMQLEAEGYVTKPIEPASLVPRIQSLLEKATRMIKVLVTDDHTMVRDGICAVLTLQKDMDVVGEAVNGQDAIEKVLRLLPDVVLMDIVMPVMSGLEATKRITKECPQTKVLIT
;
A
#
# COMPACT_ATOMS: atom_id res chain seq x y z
N MET A 1 -22.72 -2.76 1.85
CA MET A 1 -22.33 -1.73 2.82
C MET A 1 -20.82 -1.68 2.77
N GLY A 2 -20.25 -0.66 2.12
CA GLY A 2 -18.80 -0.52 2.08
C GLY A 2 -18.30 -0.25 3.48
N ASN A 3 -17.28 -0.98 3.93
CA ASN A 3 -16.69 -0.77 5.25
C ASN A 3 -16.12 0.65 5.30
N GLU A 4 -16.43 1.40 6.35
CA GLU A 4 -15.89 2.75 6.54
C GLU A 4 -14.39 2.62 6.83
N GLN A 5 -13.54 3.26 6.01
CA GLN A 5 -12.09 3.14 6.16
C GLN A 5 -11.63 3.82 7.46
N LYS A 6 -10.83 3.10 8.24
CA LYS A 6 -10.37 3.49 9.57
C LYS A 6 -9.00 4.13 9.53
N ILE A 7 -8.88 5.30 10.15
CA ILE A 7 -7.66 6.09 10.18
C ILE A 7 -7.25 6.27 11.63
N LEU A 8 -6.09 5.73 12.02
CA LEU A 8 -5.52 5.97 13.35
C LEU A 8 -4.63 7.21 13.32
N LEU A 9 -5.05 8.28 14.01
CA LEU A 9 -4.28 9.51 14.19
C LEU A 9 -3.59 9.53 15.56
N ILE A 10 -2.28 9.82 15.55
CA ILE A 10 -1.43 9.88 16.74
C ILE A 10 -0.68 11.22 16.71
N ASP A 11 -1.16 12.22 17.43
CA ASP A 11 -0.56 13.56 17.49
C ASP A 11 -0.90 14.22 18.84
N ASP A 12 0.08 14.89 19.44
CA ASP A 12 -0.07 15.60 20.73
C ASP A 12 -0.62 17.02 20.58
N GLU A 13 -0.83 17.52 19.35
CA GLU A 13 -1.38 18.86 19.09
C GLU A 13 -2.92 18.82 18.97
N PRO A 14 -3.68 19.23 20.00
CA PRO A 14 -5.14 19.04 20.03
C PRO A 14 -5.88 19.81 18.93
N ASP A 15 -5.45 21.04 18.62
CA ASP A 15 -6.06 21.85 17.55
C ASP A 15 -5.90 21.17 16.18
N PHE A 16 -4.73 20.55 15.95
CA PHE A 16 -4.47 19.80 14.73
C PHE A 16 -5.32 18.52 14.67
N VAL A 17 -5.38 17.76 15.78
CA VAL A 17 -6.20 16.55 15.90
C VAL A 17 -7.66 16.86 15.59
N GLU A 18 -8.21 17.90 16.21
CA GLU A 18 -9.60 18.30 16.01
C GLU A 18 -9.87 18.71 14.55
N ALA A 19 -9.03 19.57 13.96
CA ALA A 19 -9.20 20.02 12.58
C ALA A 19 -9.06 18.86 11.58
N PHE A 20 -8.12 17.95 11.82
CA PHE A 20 -7.88 16.78 10.97
C PHE A 20 -9.03 15.78 11.04
N SER A 21 -9.48 15.42 12.25
CA SER A 21 -10.61 14.51 12.43
C SER A 21 -11.87 15.03 11.75
N ARG A 22 -12.25 16.30 12.01
CA ARG A 22 -13.41 16.93 11.37
C ARG A 22 -13.34 16.88 9.84
N THR A 23 -12.15 17.09 9.27
CA THR A 23 -11.94 17.09 7.83
C THR A 23 -12.14 15.70 7.22
N LEU A 24 -11.62 14.65 7.86
CA LEU A 24 -11.72 13.29 7.34
C LEU A 24 -13.08 12.64 7.63
N GLU A 25 -13.69 12.91 8.77
CA GLU A 25 -15.06 12.48 9.09
C GLU A 25 -16.07 13.08 8.09
N ALA A 26 -15.86 14.34 7.65
CA ALA A 26 -16.65 14.95 6.58
C ALA A 26 -16.48 14.25 5.20
N LYS A 27 -15.48 13.37 5.06
CA LYS A 27 -15.25 12.51 3.89
C LYS A 27 -15.63 11.04 4.16
N SER A 28 -16.38 10.77 5.22
CA SER A 28 -16.84 9.42 5.60
C SER A 28 -15.70 8.46 5.93
N TYR A 29 -14.64 8.98 6.58
CA TYR A 29 -13.63 8.16 7.25
C TYR A 29 -13.96 8.01 8.72
N GLN A 30 -13.71 6.84 9.29
CA GLN A 30 -13.72 6.64 10.72
C GLN A 30 -12.35 7.04 11.30
N VAL A 31 -12.28 8.17 12.00
CA VAL A 31 -11.04 8.64 12.61
C VAL A 31 -10.94 8.17 14.07
N ILE A 32 -9.86 7.44 14.38
CA ILE A 32 -9.53 6.98 15.72
C ILE A 32 -8.35 7.82 16.20
N THR A 33 -8.53 8.60 17.25
CA THR A 33 -7.46 9.45 17.81
C THR A 33 -6.89 8.82 19.08
N THR A 34 -5.57 8.90 19.27
CA THR A 34 -4.93 8.33 20.47
C THR A 34 -3.66 9.05 20.86
N SER A 35 -3.30 8.95 22.15
CA SER A 35 -1.95 9.25 22.62
C SER A 35 -1.03 8.05 22.39
N ARG A 36 0.29 8.26 22.49
CA ARG A 36 1.31 7.22 22.34
C ARG A 36 1.12 6.03 23.31
N GLU A 37 0.63 6.28 24.53
CA GLU A 37 0.48 5.26 25.58
C GLU A 37 -0.61 4.23 25.23
N GLN A 38 -1.59 4.63 24.43
CA GLN A 38 -2.76 3.81 24.09
C GLN A 38 -2.69 3.20 22.69
N VAL A 39 -1.61 3.46 21.93
CA VAL A 39 -1.50 3.00 20.53
C VAL A 39 -1.65 1.49 20.40
N GLN A 40 -1.07 0.70 21.30
CA GLN A 40 -1.18 -0.75 21.24
C GLN A 40 -2.64 -1.24 21.35
N GLU A 41 -3.45 -0.58 22.17
CA GLU A 41 -4.87 -0.90 22.31
C GLU A 41 -5.62 -0.49 21.04
N ARG A 42 -5.35 0.71 20.52
CA ARG A 42 -6.03 1.25 19.34
C ARG A 42 -5.66 0.56 18.03
N MET A 43 -4.48 -0.05 17.94
CA MET A 43 -4.13 -0.89 16.79
C MET A 43 -5.01 -2.15 16.70
N LYS A 44 -5.68 -2.57 17.78
CA LYS A 44 -6.66 -3.67 17.75
C LYS A 44 -7.93 -3.32 16.99
N ASP A 45 -8.20 -2.03 16.78
CA ASP A 45 -9.31 -1.56 15.96
C ASP A 45 -9.08 -1.77 14.46
N GLU A 46 -7.90 -2.31 14.08
CA GLU A 46 -7.49 -2.63 12.70
C GLU A 46 -7.59 -1.43 11.76
N PRO A 47 -6.77 -0.38 11.97
CA PRO A 47 -6.76 0.77 11.09
C PRO A 47 -6.22 0.40 9.70
N ASP A 48 -6.84 0.98 8.66
CA ASP A 48 -6.41 0.82 7.27
C ASP A 48 -5.19 1.70 6.95
N ILE A 49 -4.95 2.74 7.75
CA ILE A 49 -3.79 3.64 7.65
C ILE A 49 -3.48 4.26 9.03
N VAL A 50 -2.20 4.46 9.30
CA VAL A 50 -1.72 5.22 10.47
C VAL A 50 -1.21 6.58 10.02
N VAL A 51 -1.69 7.64 10.69
CA VAL A 51 -1.18 9.00 10.56
C VAL A 51 -0.41 9.34 11.82
N LEU A 52 0.90 9.41 11.69
CA LEU A 52 1.84 9.68 12.77
C LEU A 52 2.25 11.15 12.73
N GLY A 53 1.64 11.94 13.59
CA GLY A 53 1.91 13.35 13.74
C GLY A 53 3.08 13.65 14.66
N THR A 54 3.00 14.79 15.33
CA THR A 54 4.02 15.24 16.30
C THR A 54 3.77 14.68 17.67
N ILE A 55 4.79 14.05 18.27
CA ILE A 55 4.73 13.48 19.62
C ILE A 55 5.89 14.03 20.43
N THR A 56 5.62 14.43 21.67
CA THR A 56 6.59 15.03 22.59
C THR A 56 7.02 14.01 23.66
N PRO A 57 8.31 13.95 24.01
CA PRO A 57 9.44 14.70 23.45
C PRO A 57 9.93 14.19 22.08
N ALA A 58 10.86 14.94 21.47
CA ALA A 58 11.50 14.59 20.20
C ALA A 58 12.08 13.17 20.21
N GLY A 59 11.87 12.46 19.10
CA GLY A 59 12.24 11.05 18.93
C GLY A 59 11.19 10.04 19.38
N GLU A 60 10.11 10.45 20.05
CA GLU A 60 9.04 9.52 20.44
C GLU A 60 8.23 9.03 19.24
N ALA A 61 7.93 9.92 18.28
CA ALA A 61 7.34 9.52 17.00
C ALA A 61 8.22 8.49 16.28
N PHE A 62 9.54 8.68 16.29
CA PHE A 62 10.48 7.72 15.68
C PHE A 62 10.44 6.34 16.36
N ARG A 63 10.44 6.29 17.70
CA ARG A 63 10.32 5.01 18.42
C ARG A 63 9.03 4.27 18.07
N LEU A 64 7.93 5.01 17.93
CA LEU A 64 6.65 4.43 17.56
C LEU A 64 6.67 3.91 16.12
N HIS A 65 7.29 4.64 15.20
CA HIS A 65 7.55 4.17 13.83
C HIS A 65 8.37 2.87 13.82
N GLN A 66 9.47 2.80 14.58
CA GLN A 66 10.29 1.58 14.67
C GLN A 66 9.48 0.40 15.20
N TRP A 67 8.62 0.62 16.20
CA TRP A 67 7.73 -0.41 16.71
C TRP A 67 6.72 -0.87 15.64
N LEU A 68 6.08 0.06 14.93
CA LEU A 68 5.12 -0.26 13.85
C LEU A 68 5.78 -1.12 12.76
N LYS A 69 6.93 -0.68 12.23
CA LYS A 69 7.64 -1.37 11.13
C LYS A 69 8.33 -2.67 11.58
N GLY A 70 8.65 -2.81 12.86
CA GLY A 70 9.13 -4.07 13.44
C GLY A 70 8.03 -5.09 13.74
N HIS A 71 6.75 -4.69 13.76
CA HIS A 71 5.67 -5.55 14.22
C HIS A 71 5.13 -6.46 13.09
N PRO A 72 5.06 -7.79 13.26
CA PRO A 72 4.65 -8.73 12.20
C PRO A 72 3.26 -8.46 11.60
N ARG A 73 2.34 -7.95 12.42
CA ARG A 73 0.96 -7.63 12.02
C ARG A 73 0.79 -6.25 11.40
N TYR A 74 1.64 -5.28 11.76
CA TYR A 74 1.37 -3.85 11.48
C TYR A 74 2.35 -3.23 10.50
N LYS A 75 3.49 -3.88 10.24
CA LYS A 75 4.56 -3.35 9.37
C LYS A 75 4.09 -2.99 7.95
N ASP A 76 3.07 -3.69 7.45
CA ASP A 76 2.52 -3.51 6.11
C ASP A 76 1.41 -2.45 6.07
N ILE A 77 0.95 -1.93 7.22
CA ILE A 77 -0.07 -0.88 7.26
C ILE A 77 0.58 0.43 6.76
N PRO A 78 -0.07 1.14 5.80
CA PRO A 78 0.42 2.42 5.32
C PRO A 78 0.62 3.42 6.46
N LEU A 79 1.72 4.15 6.40
CA LEU A 79 2.12 5.16 7.37
C LEU A 79 2.32 6.51 6.67
N LEU A 80 1.56 7.50 7.12
CA LEU A 80 1.74 8.91 6.76
C LEU A 80 2.34 9.65 7.96
N VAL A 81 3.56 10.15 7.80
CA VAL A 81 4.23 10.97 8.82
C VAL A 81 3.95 12.46 8.58
N ILE A 82 3.56 13.16 9.64
CA ILE A 82 3.36 14.62 9.68
C ILE A 82 4.29 15.19 10.75
N ASP A 83 5.49 15.58 10.33
CA ASP A 83 6.54 16.06 11.24
C ASP A 83 6.32 17.53 11.64
N ALA A 84 6.93 17.91 12.75
CA ALA A 84 6.94 19.27 13.30
C ALA A 84 7.64 20.26 12.34
N ARG A 85 7.35 21.55 12.55
CA ARG A 85 8.11 22.63 11.94
C ARG A 85 9.60 22.50 12.27
N LEU A 86 10.47 22.93 11.36
CA LEU A 86 11.91 22.74 11.47
C LEU A 86 12.47 23.24 12.81
N GLU A 87 11.99 24.39 13.28
CA GLU A 87 12.34 25.03 14.53
C GLU A 87 11.83 24.30 15.79
N GLU A 88 10.78 23.49 15.67
CA GLU A 88 10.17 22.73 16.76
C GLU A 88 10.67 21.29 16.85
N ARG A 89 11.35 20.79 15.81
CA ARG A 89 11.87 19.41 15.77
C ARG A 89 12.73 19.02 16.96
N PRO A 90 13.61 19.88 17.52
CA PRO A 90 14.37 19.53 18.71
C PRO A 90 13.50 19.19 19.93
N VAL A 91 12.24 19.65 19.96
CA VAL A 91 11.31 19.47 21.08
C VAL A 91 10.31 18.33 20.83
N LYS A 92 9.77 18.22 19.61
CA LYS A 92 8.64 17.31 19.30
C LYS A 92 8.66 16.67 17.91
N GLY A 93 9.80 16.74 17.20
CA GLY A 93 9.92 16.19 15.85
C GLY A 93 10.99 15.12 15.75
N TRP A 94 11.33 14.79 14.50
CA TRP A 94 12.31 13.79 14.15
C TRP A 94 13.72 14.38 14.17
N LYS A 95 14.66 13.69 14.82
CA LYS A 95 16.08 14.07 14.78
C LYS A 95 16.67 13.74 13.42
N ARG A 96 17.79 14.39 13.10
CA ARG A 96 18.46 14.24 11.79
C ARG A 96 18.79 12.79 11.45
N GLU A 97 19.32 12.03 12.42
CA GLU A 97 19.70 10.62 12.23
C GLU A 97 18.47 9.71 12.12
N GLU A 98 17.41 10.02 12.87
CA GLU A 98 16.13 9.28 12.86
C GLU A 98 15.43 9.39 11.50
N GLY A 99 15.44 10.59 10.91
CA GLY A 99 14.90 10.82 9.57
C GLY A 99 15.61 10.05 8.45
N MET A 100 16.87 9.62 8.66
CA MET A 100 17.58 8.77 7.70
C MET A 100 17.10 7.30 7.73
N GLN A 101 16.46 6.89 8.82
CA GLN A 101 15.91 5.54 9.03
C GLN A 101 14.39 5.49 8.84
N LEU A 102 13.78 6.60 8.40
CA LEU A 102 12.35 6.69 8.22
C LEU A 102 11.89 5.80 7.05
N GLU A 103 10.95 4.92 7.35
CA GLU A 103 10.20 4.13 6.38
C GLU A 103 8.72 4.50 6.46
N ALA A 104 8.25 5.29 5.50
CA ALA A 104 6.86 5.71 5.39
C ALA A 104 6.48 5.96 3.93
N GLU A 105 5.25 5.63 3.58
CA GLU A 105 4.70 5.83 2.25
C GLU A 105 4.36 7.32 2.00
N GLY A 106 4.24 8.11 3.07
CA GLY A 106 4.14 9.55 3.01
C GLY A 106 4.86 10.28 4.14
N TYR A 107 5.44 11.43 3.81
CA TYR A 107 6.02 12.38 4.76
C TYR A 107 5.62 13.81 4.38
N VAL A 108 5.22 14.59 5.39
CA VAL A 108 4.82 15.99 5.30
C VAL A 108 5.34 16.73 6.54
N THR A 109 5.48 18.04 6.44
CA THR A 109 5.93 18.90 7.55
C THR A 109 4.90 19.98 7.83
N LYS A 110 4.59 20.24 9.10
CA LYS A 110 3.75 21.37 9.53
C LYS A 110 4.39 22.73 9.14
N PRO A 111 3.58 23.80 8.94
CA PRO A 111 2.12 23.81 8.95
C PRO A 111 1.54 23.15 7.69
N ILE A 112 0.45 22.41 7.87
CA ILE A 112 -0.32 21.81 6.77
C ILE A 112 -1.79 22.10 6.97
N GLU A 113 -2.52 22.22 5.88
CA GLU A 113 -3.98 22.24 5.93
C GLU A 113 -4.52 20.80 5.85
N PRO A 114 -5.32 20.31 6.81
CA PRO A 114 -5.79 18.92 6.79
C PRO A 114 -6.49 18.51 5.50
N ALA A 115 -7.22 19.44 4.86
CA ALA A 115 -7.90 19.18 3.59
C ALA A 115 -6.92 18.79 2.46
N SER A 116 -5.68 19.29 2.51
CA SER A 116 -4.62 18.94 1.54
C SER A 116 -4.11 17.50 1.67
N LEU A 117 -4.37 16.85 2.81
CA LEU A 117 -3.95 15.46 3.07
C LEU A 117 -4.96 14.43 2.59
N VAL A 118 -6.23 14.82 2.38
CA VAL A 118 -7.29 13.92 1.91
C VAL A 118 -6.89 13.16 0.64
N PRO A 119 -6.41 13.81 -0.46
CA PRO A 119 -6.04 13.09 -1.67
C PRO A 119 -4.86 12.15 -1.46
N ARG A 120 -3.95 12.50 -0.55
CA ARG A 120 -2.78 11.67 -0.23
C ARG A 120 -3.19 10.42 0.53
N ILE A 121 -4.07 10.55 1.52
CA ILE A 121 -4.65 9.42 2.27
C ILE A 121 -5.45 8.51 1.34
N GLN A 122 -6.28 9.07 0.47
CA GLN A 122 -7.00 8.32 -0.57
C GLN A 122 -6.05 7.48 -1.43
N SER A 123 -4.99 8.10 -1.95
CA SER A 123 -4.01 7.39 -2.77
C SER A 123 -3.27 6.28 -2.01
N LEU A 124 -2.98 6.49 -0.73
CA LEU A 124 -2.33 5.48 0.12
C LEU A 124 -3.25 4.29 0.39
N LEU A 125 -4.51 4.56 0.74
CA LEU A 125 -5.53 3.53 0.96
C LEU A 125 -5.84 2.74 -0.32
N GLU A 126 -5.94 3.41 -1.46
CA GLU A 126 -6.14 2.75 -2.76
C GLU A 126 -4.97 1.82 -3.08
N LYS A 127 -3.73 2.28 -2.90
CA LYS A 127 -2.53 1.44 -3.14
C LYS A 127 -2.48 0.24 -2.21
N ALA A 128 -2.83 0.42 -0.94
CA ALA A 128 -2.79 -0.65 0.07
C ALA A 128 -3.85 -1.73 -0.16
N THR A 129 -4.95 -1.40 -0.82
CA THR A 129 -6.08 -2.29 -1.07
C THR A 129 -6.13 -2.81 -2.51
N ARG A 130 -5.24 -2.33 -3.40
CA ARG A 130 -5.20 -2.75 -4.80
C ARG A 130 -4.63 -4.15 -4.91
N MET A 131 -5.51 -5.10 -5.22
CA MET A 131 -5.14 -6.44 -5.67
C MET A 131 -4.61 -6.38 -7.10
N ILE A 132 -3.36 -6.78 -7.32
CA ILE A 132 -2.75 -6.93 -8.64
C ILE A 132 -3.24 -8.25 -9.23
N LYS A 133 -3.97 -8.18 -10.34
CA LYS A 133 -4.46 -9.36 -11.05
C LYS A 133 -3.37 -9.92 -11.96
N VAL A 134 -2.95 -11.15 -11.69
CA VAL A 134 -1.88 -11.83 -12.42
C VAL A 134 -2.44 -13.00 -13.23
N LEU A 135 -2.06 -13.08 -14.49
CA LEU A 135 -2.21 -14.28 -15.32
C LEU A 135 -0.85 -14.96 -15.44
N VAL A 136 -0.77 -16.25 -15.12
CA VAL A 136 0.49 -17.02 -15.25
C VAL A 136 0.43 -17.87 -16.52
N THR A 137 1.41 -17.72 -17.41
CA THR A 137 1.46 -18.41 -18.70
C THR A 137 2.75 -19.21 -18.82
N ASP A 138 2.62 -20.53 -18.83
CA ASP A 138 3.73 -21.48 -18.98
C ASP A 138 3.17 -22.84 -19.45
N ASP A 139 3.85 -23.53 -20.36
CA ASP A 139 3.41 -24.84 -20.87
C ASP A 139 3.78 -26.00 -19.92
N HIS A 140 4.71 -25.79 -19.00
CA HIS A 140 5.10 -26.74 -17.96
C HIS A 140 4.27 -26.54 -16.69
N THR A 141 3.35 -27.48 -16.46
CA THR A 141 2.45 -27.46 -15.29
C THR A 141 3.19 -27.30 -13.95
N MET A 142 4.32 -27.99 -13.75
CA MET A 142 5.09 -27.87 -12.51
C MET A 142 5.62 -26.45 -12.26
N VAL A 143 6.04 -25.74 -13.30
CA VAL A 143 6.54 -24.36 -13.19
C VAL A 143 5.38 -23.42 -12.87
N ARG A 144 4.28 -23.56 -13.61
CA ARG A 144 3.06 -22.77 -13.41
C ARG A 144 2.48 -22.92 -12.00
N ASP A 145 2.39 -24.15 -11.49
CA ASP A 145 1.93 -24.45 -10.13
C ASP A 145 2.83 -23.80 -9.08
N GLY A 146 4.15 -23.88 -9.27
CA GLY A 146 5.14 -23.25 -8.38
C GLY A 146 5.03 -21.73 -8.34
N ILE A 147 4.87 -21.09 -9.49
CA ILE A 147 4.67 -19.63 -9.58
C ILE A 147 3.35 -19.24 -8.90
N CYS A 148 2.25 -19.93 -9.20
CA CYS A 148 0.95 -19.65 -8.60
C CYS A 148 1.00 -19.79 -7.06
N ALA A 149 1.69 -20.79 -6.54
CA ALA A 149 1.87 -20.98 -5.10
C ALA A 149 2.59 -19.79 -4.44
N VAL A 150 3.67 -19.27 -5.06
CA VAL A 150 4.42 -18.12 -4.53
C VAL A 150 3.58 -16.84 -4.58
N LEU A 151 2.85 -16.60 -5.67
CA LEU A 151 2.00 -15.43 -5.84
C LEU A 151 0.82 -15.42 -4.88
N THR A 152 0.21 -16.58 -4.61
CA THR A 152 -0.91 -16.73 -3.66
C THR A 152 -0.52 -16.35 -2.22
N LEU A 153 0.77 -16.39 -1.88
CA LEU A 153 1.27 -15.96 -0.57
C LEU A 153 1.39 -14.43 -0.44
N GLN A 154 1.33 -13.68 -1.55
CA GLN A 154 1.41 -12.23 -1.54
C GLN A 154 0.02 -11.65 -1.27
N LYS A 155 -0.09 -10.75 -0.28
CA LYS A 155 -1.38 -10.19 0.15
C LYS A 155 -2.02 -9.25 -0.86
N ASP A 156 -1.21 -8.72 -1.77
CA ASP A 156 -1.57 -7.71 -2.77
C ASP A 156 -1.67 -8.30 -4.19
N MET A 157 -1.64 -9.62 -4.35
CA MET A 157 -1.72 -10.29 -5.66
C MET A 157 -2.86 -11.31 -5.71
N ASP A 158 -3.51 -11.41 -6.86
CA ASP A 158 -4.57 -12.37 -7.14
C ASP A 158 -4.29 -13.07 -8.48
N VAL A 159 -4.12 -14.39 -8.45
CA VAL A 159 -3.92 -15.20 -9.66
C VAL A 159 -5.29 -15.43 -10.30
N VAL A 160 -5.64 -14.57 -11.25
CA VAL A 160 -6.97 -14.58 -11.90
C VAL A 160 -7.11 -15.66 -12.96
N GLY A 161 -5.99 -16.27 -13.38
CA GLY A 161 -6.00 -17.41 -14.27
C GLY A 161 -4.61 -17.94 -14.61
N GLU A 162 -4.63 -19.06 -15.30
CA GLU A 162 -3.46 -19.77 -15.81
C GLU A 162 -3.62 -20.02 -17.29
N ALA A 163 -2.55 -19.95 -18.08
CA ALA A 163 -2.53 -20.27 -19.50
C ALA A 163 -1.39 -21.23 -19.85
N VAL A 164 -1.61 -22.07 -20.86
CA VAL A 164 -0.65 -23.14 -21.24
C VAL A 164 0.08 -22.88 -22.56
N ASN A 165 -0.22 -21.77 -23.23
CA ASN A 165 0.46 -21.27 -24.42
C ASN A 165 0.07 -19.81 -24.72
N GLY A 166 0.71 -19.20 -25.72
CA GLY A 166 0.46 -17.82 -26.09
C GLY A 166 -0.97 -17.52 -26.60
N GLN A 167 -1.61 -18.47 -27.28
CA GLN A 167 -2.97 -18.29 -27.80
C GLN A 167 -4.01 -18.31 -26.66
N ASP A 168 -3.88 -19.28 -25.76
CA ASP A 168 -4.70 -19.38 -24.54
C ASP A 168 -4.50 -18.14 -23.63
N ALA A 169 -3.27 -17.62 -23.55
CA ALA A 169 -2.98 -16.39 -22.81
C ALA A 169 -3.71 -15.18 -23.39
N ILE A 170 -3.72 -14.99 -24.71
CA ILE A 170 -4.46 -13.88 -25.34
C ILE A 170 -5.97 -13.97 -25.03
N GLU A 171 -6.56 -15.16 -25.17
CA GLU A 171 -7.99 -15.37 -24.90
C GLU A 171 -8.34 -15.04 -23.44
N LYS A 172 -7.49 -15.48 -22.51
CA LYS A 172 -7.65 -15.20 -21.08
C LYS A 172 -7.38 -13.73 -20.73
N VAL A 173 -6.42 -13.06 -21.36
CA VAL A 173 -6.19 -11.62 -21.15
C VAL A 173 -7.43 -10.81 -21.54
N LEU A 174 -8.02 -11.09 -22.70
CA LEU A 174 -9.22 -10.38 -23.17
C LEU A 174 -10.43 -10.60 -22.26
N ARG A 175 -10.52 -11.77 -21.62
CA ARG A 175 -11.63 -12.14 -20.74
C ARG A 175 -11.44 -11.65 -19.30
N LEU A 176 -10.24 -11.80 -18.76
CA LEU A 176 -9.94 -11.61 -17.34
C LEU A 176 -9.37 -10.22 -17.03
N LEU A 177 -8.89 -9.52 -18.06
CA LEU A 177 -8.28 -8.18 -17.96
C LEU A 177 -7.24 -8.10 -16.82
N PRO A 178 -6.21 -8.97 -16.81
CA PRO A 178 -5.19 -8.94 -15.76
C PRO A 178 -4.36 -7.65 -15.85
N ASP A 179 -3.86 -7.19 -14.69
CA ASP A 179 -2.90 -6.09 -14.63
C ASP A 179 -1.54 -6.52 -15.21
N VAL A 180 -1.14 -7.76 -14.92
CA VAL A 180 0.15 -8.34 -15.35
C VAL A 180 -0.01 -9.76 -15.88
N VAL A 181 0.72 -10.10 -16.94
CA VAL A 181 0.92 -11.47 -17.41
C VAL A 181 2.37 -11.87 -17.15
N LEU A 182 2.59 -12.97 -16.43
CA LEU A 182 3.87 -13.68 -16.44
C LEU A 182 3.87 -14.61 -17.64
N MET A 183 4.85 -14.46 -18.53
CA MET A 183 4.84 -15.07 -19.85
C MET A 183 6.15 -15.82 -20.09
N ASP A 184 6.09 -17.15 -20.11
CA ASP A 184 7.18 -17.95 -20.70
C ASP A 184 7.32 -17.65 -22.20
N ILE A 185 8.54 -17.77 -22.72
CA ILE A 185 8.85 -17.48 -24.12
C ILE A 185 8.51 -18.67 -25.03
N VAL A 186 8.85 -19.89 -24.61
CA VAL A 186 8.95 -21.05 -25.50
C VAL A 186 7.84 -22.04 -25.19
N MET A 187 6.70 -21.83 -25.84
CA MET A 187 5.51 -22.65 -25.67
C MET A 187 4.98 -23.18 -27.01
N PRO A 188 4.21 -24.30 -27.00
CA PRO A 188 3.56 -24.82 -28.20
C PRO A 188 2.46 -23.88 -28.69
N VAL A 189 1.98 -24.10 -29.93
CA VAL A 189 0.89 -23.34 -30.58
C VAL A 189 1.23 -21.89 -30.91
N MET A 190 1.62 -21.09 -29.93
CA MET A 190 2.05 -19.71 -30.08
C MET A 190 3.10 -19.37 -29.01
N SER A 191 4.20 -18.74 -29.44
CA SER A 191 5.27 -18.33 -28.53
C SER A 191 4.84 -17.16 -27.63
N GLY A 192 5.48 -17.05 -26.46
CA GLY A 192 5.26 -15.92 -25.56
C GLY A 192 5.62 -14.57 -26.18
N LEU A 193 6.61 -14.53 -27.07
CA LEU A 193 6.99 -13.29 -27.77
C LEU A 193 5.91 -12.80 -28.73
N GLU A 194 5.29 -13.72 -29.47
CA GLU A 194 4.16 -13.41 -30.36
C GLU A 194 2.94 -12.96 -29.55
N ALA A 195 2.61 -13.70 -28.48
CA ALA A 195 1.53 -13.34 -27.57
C ALA A 195 1.77 -11.97 -26.93
N THR A 196 2.99 -11.69 -26.45
CA THR A 196 3.37 -10.40 -25.85
C THR A 196 3.16 -9.24 -26.82
N LYS A 197 3.61 -9.38 -28.08
CA LYS A 197 3.42 -8.34 -29.11
C LYS A 197 1.93 -8.05 -29.35
N ARG A 198 1.09 -9.08 -29.29
CA ARG A 198 -0.35 -8.95 -29.51
C ARG A 198 -1.06 -8.34 -28.31
N ILE A 199 -0.79 -8.86 -27.11
CA ILE A 199 -1.34 -8.35 -25.84
C ILE A 199 -0.98 -6.87 -25.64
N THR A 200 0.28 -6.49 -25.85
CA THR A 200 0.70 -5.09 -25.67
C THR A 200 0.04 -4.12 -26.67
N LYS A 201 -0.36 -4.61 -27.84
CA LYS A 201 -1.08 -3.83 -28.86
C LYS A 201 -2.59 -3.76 -28.59
N GLU A 202 -3.21 -4.89 -28.25
CA GLU A 202 -4.67 -5.00 -28.08
C GLU A 202 -5.14 -4.60 -26.67
N CYS A 203 -4.27 -4.77 -25.66
CA CYS A 203 -4.53 -4.53 -24.24
C CYS A 203 -3.38 -3.73 -23.59
N PRO A 204 -3.19 -2.44 -23.93
CA PRO A 204 -2.05 -1.63 -23.46
C PRO A 204 -2.01 -1.43 -21.93
N GLN A 205 -3.13 -1.68 -21.26
CA GLN A 205 -3.27 -1.63 -19.81
C GLN A 205 -2.57 -2.81 -19.13
N THR A 206 -2.62 -4.00 -19.75
CA THR A 206 -1.97 -5.22 -19.26
C THR A 206 -0.48 -5.15 -19.52
N LYS A 207 0.33 -5.28 -18.46
CA LYS A 207 1.78 -5.39 -18.57
C LYS A 207 2.19 -6.84 -18.75
N VAL A 208 3.25 -7.08 -19.51
CA VAL A 208 3.77 -8.44 -19.72
C VAL A 208 5.19 -8.48 -19.18
N LEU A 209 5.43 -9.40 -18.26
CA LEU A 209 6.75 -9.72 -17.73
C LEU A 209 7.15 -11.08 -18.28
N ILE A 210 8.27 -11.10 -19.01
CA ILE A 210 8.80 -12.31 -19.63
C ILE A 210 9.67 -13.05 -18.60
N THR A 211 9.45 -14.35 -18.46
CA THR A 211 10.18 -15.25 -17.55
C THR A 211 11.09 -16.22 -18.30
#